data_AF-A0A1F4BHR5-F1
#
_entry.id   AF-A0A1F4BHR5-F1
#
_cell.length_a   1.000
_cell.length_b   1.000
_cell.length_c   1.000
_cell.angle_alpha   90.00
_cell.angle_beta   90.00
_cell.angle_gamma   90.00
#
_symmetry.space_group_name_H-M   'P 1'
#
loop_
_entity.id
_entity.type
_entity.pdbx_description
1 polymer ?
#
loop_
_entity_poly.entity_id
_entity_poly.type
_entity_poly.pdbx_seq_one_letter_code
_entity_poly.pdbx_strand_id
1 'polypeptide(L)'
;MSEDFMACRFAERIAGKWRYVAILRRWFKWNGADWCEDTTREIDALAVALTRAAIYWPEADDLSPNEKRWICSNRTAGAVRALAASDRRISATPEDLGFATPPRGMRGTKWRRQRIAEPK
;
A
#
# COMPACT_ATOMS: atom_id res chain seq x y z
N MET A 1 -9.08 -0.89 19.43
CA MET A 1 -8.82 -0.74 17.99
C MET A 1 -7.54 -1.50 17.59
N SER A 2 -7.60 -2.37 16.59
CA SER A 2 -6.44 -3.19 16.15
C SER A 2 -5.77 -2.63 14.88
N GLU A 3 -4.53 -3.07 14.62
CA GLU A 3 -3.80 -2.74 13.39
C GLU A 3 -4.49 -3.32 12.14
N ASP A 4 -5.07 -4.52 12.24
CA ASP A 4 -5.83 -5.16 11.16
C ASP A 4 -7.07 -4.36 10.76
N PHE A 5 -7.79 -3.81 11.74
CA PHE A 5 -8.95 -2.95 11.48
C PHE A 5 -8.54 -1.69 10.70
N MET A 6 -7.47 -1.03 11.15
CA MET A 6 -6.92 0.14 10.45
C MET A 6 -6.38 -0.23 9.06
N ALA A 7 -5.77 -1.40 8.91
CA ALA A 7 -5.29 -1.90 7.62
C ALA A 7 -6.44 -2.13 6.63
N CYS A 8 -7.56 -2.69 7.09
CA CYS A 8 -8.77 -2.86 6.27
C CYS A 8 -9.32 -1.49 5.82
N ARG A 9 -9.48 -0.54 6.74
CA ARG A 9 -9.92 0.84 6.41
C ARG A 9 -8.96 1.56 5.48
N PHE A 10 -7.65 1.39 5.69
CA PHE A 10 -6.64 1.93 4.80
C PHE A 10 -6.75 1.32 3.41
N ALA A 11 -6.97 0.01 3.34
CA ALA A 11 -7.12 -0.70 2.08
C ALA A 11 -8.34 -0.21 1.28
N GLU A 12 -9.49 -0.08 1.94
CA GLU A 12 -10.71 0.48 1.36
C GLU A 12 -10.47 1.89 0.78
N ARG A 13 -9.75 2.74 1.52
CA ARG A 13 -9.52 4.14 1.14
C ARG A 13 -8.64 4.30 -0.11
N ILE A 14 -7.66 3.43 -0.28
CA ILE A 14 -6.65 3.57 -1.35
C ILE A 14 -6.90 2.64 -2.54
N ALA A 15 -7.85 1.71 -2.42
CA ALA A 15 -8.24 0.79 -3.48
C ALA A 15 -8.54 1.55 -4.79
N GLY A 16 -8.10 0.97 -5.91
CA GLY A 16 -8.24 1.56 -7.24
C GLY A 16 -7.22 2.66 -7.58
N LYS A 17 -6.62 3.34 -6.58
CA LYS A 17 -5.57 4.36 -6.80
C LYS A 17 -4.17 3.85 -6.51
N TRP A 18 -4.08 2.85 -5.63
CA TRP A 18 -2.82 2.28 -5.16
C TRP A 18 -2.83 0.77 -5.31
N ARG A 19 -1.69 0.23 -5.70
CA ARG A 19 -1.45 -1.20 -5.81
C ARG A 19 -0.11 -1.57 -5.18
N TYR A 20 -0.05 -2.72 -4.55
CA TYR A 20 1.19 -3.27 -4.02
C TYR A 20 1.57 -4.53 -4.79
N VAL A 21 2.82 -4.59 -5.25
CA VAL A 21 3.34 -5.75 -5.99
C VAL A 21 4.37 -6.47 -5.13
N ALA A 22 3.97 -7.63 -4.60
CA ALA A 22 4.76 -8.37 -3.60
C ALA A 22 6.12 -8.84 -4.12
N ILE A 23 6.19 -9.31 -5.38
CA ILE A 23 7.46 -9.75 -5.99
C ILE A 23 8.46 -8.59 -6.12
N LEU A 24 7.96 -7.36 -6.27
CA LEU A 24 8.78 -6.14 -6.35
C LEU A 24 9.06 -5.53 -4.98
N ARG A 25 8.21 -5.84 -4.01
CA ARG A 25 8.13 -5.15 -2.71
C ARG A 25 7.97 -3.64 -2.88
N ARG A 26 7.23 -3.23 -3.92
CA ARG A 26 7.02 -1.82 -4.30
C ARG A 26 5.54 -1.49 -4.35
N TRP A 27 5.26 -0.21 -4.05
CA TRP A 27 3.96 0.40 -4.20
C TRP A 27 3.89 1.15 -5.52
N PHE A 28 2.74 1.10 -6.16
CA PHE A 28 2.44 1.79 -7.40
C PHE A 28 1.19 2.64 -7.23
N LYS A 29 1.22 3.85 -7.79
CA LYS A 29 0.12 4.80 -7.81
C LYS A 29 -0.37 4.98 -9.24
N TRP A 30 -1.69 4.99 -9.41
CA TRP A 30 -2.31 5.36 -10.67
C TRP A 30 -2.20 6.87 -10.90
N ASN A 31 -1.63 7.29 -12.03
CA ASN A 31 -1.49 8.70 -12.38
C ASN A 31 -2.59 9.21 -13.34
N GLY A 32 -3.55 8.35 -13.73
CA GLY A 32 -4.58 8.65 -14.72
C GLY A 32 -4.35 7.95 -16.07
N ALA A 33 -3.12 7.52 -16.37
CA ALA A 33 -2.77 6.83 -17.61
C ALA A 33 -1.98 5.54 -17.38
N ASP A 34 -1.05 5.54 -16.42
CA ASP A 34 -0.16 4.43 -16.11
C ASP A 34 -0.03 4.23 -14.58
N TRP A 35 0.41 3.04 -14.18
CA TRP A 35 0.90 2.76 -12.84
C TRP A 35 2.36 3.21 -12.69
N CYS A 36 2.62 4.10 -11.72
CA CYS A 36 3.94 4.63 -11.45
C CYS A 36 4.43 4.18 -10.07
N GLU A 37 5.70 3.77 -9.97
CA GLU A 37 6.31 3.43 -8.67
C GLU A 37 6.30 4.64 -7.74
N ASP A 38 5.93 4.43 -6.48
CA ASP A 38 6.06 5.46 -5.44
C ASP A 38 7.50 5.62 -4.99
N THR A 39 8.15 6.66 -5.53
CA THR A 39 9.52 7.06 -5.17
C THR A 39 9.56 8.09 -4.03
N THR A 40 8.43 8.73 -3.74
CA THR A 40 8.31 9.82 -2.77
C THR A 40 7.87 9.36 -1.38
N ARG A 41 7.51 8.07 -1.24
CA ARG A 41 6.93 7.51 -0.02
C ARG A 41 5.58 8.16 0.33
N GLU A 42 4.81 8.53 -0.68
CA GLU A 42 3.47 9.09 -0.49
C GLU A 42 2.57 8.07 0.22
N ILE A 43 2.75 6.77 -0.04
CA ILE A 43 1.99 5.73 0.69
C ILE A 43 2.28 5.74 2.20
N ASP A 44 3.50 6.09 2.61
CA ASP A 44 3.87 6.19 4.03
C ASP A 44 3.18 7.39 4.67
N ALA A 45 3.14 8.53 3.97
CA ALA A 45 2.43 9.71 4.42
C ALA A 45 0.93 9.44 4.58
N LEU A 46 0.32 8.70 3.64
CA LEU A 46 -1.08 8.30 3.72
C LEU A 46 -1.36 7.38 4.92
N ALA A 47 -0.47 6.41 5.20
CA ALA A 47 -0.62 5.53 6.35
C ALA A 47 -0.52 6.30 7.67
N VAL A 48 0.45 7.21 7.79
CA VAL A 48 0.61 8.09 8.97
C VAL A 48 -0.60 9.00 9.14
N ALA A 49 -1.13 9.57 8.05
CA ALA A 49 -2.32 10.40 8.11
C ALA A 49 -3.53 9.61 8.60
N LEU A 50 -3.70 8.36 8.14
CA LEU A 50 -4.79 7.49 8.59
C LEU A 50 -4.66 7.15 10.07
N THR A 51 -3.49 6.73 10.56
CA THR A 51 -3.34 6.37 11.97
C THR A 51 -3.54 7.56 12.91
N ARG A 52 -3.14 8.77 12.48
CA ARG A 52 -3.42 10.01 13.22
C ARG A 52 -4.89 10.41 13.19
N ALA A 53 -5.61 10.11 12.11
CA ALA A 53 -7.05 10.34 12.03
C ALA A 53 -7.85 9.31 12.85
N ALA A 54 -7.29 8.11 13.06
CA ALA A 54 -7.96 7.01 13.73
C ALA A 54 -8.35 7.30 15.19
N ILE A 55 -7.64 8.22 15.87
CA ILE A 55 -7.98 8.60 17.25
C ILE A 55 -9.32 9.34 17.37
N TYR A 56 -9.87 9.82 16.26
CA TYR A 56 -11.16 10.52 16.19
C TYR A 56 -12.28 9.61 15.69
N TRP A 57 -12.01 8.33 15.46
CA TRP A 57 -13.05 7.37 15.08
C TRP A 57 -13.81 6.87 16.31
N PRO A 58 -15.09 6.49 16.18
CA PRO A 58 -15.87 5.95 17.30
C PRO A 58 -15.18 4.76 17.99
N GLU A 59 -14.47 3.92 17.22
CA GLU A 59 -13.75 2.76 17.75
C GLU A 59 -12.53 3.14 18.63
N ALA A 60 -12.19 4.42 18.73
CA ALA A 60 -11.15 4.97 19.59
C ALA A 60 -11.69 5.68 20.84
N ASP A 61 -13.01 5.78 21.03
CA ASP A 61 -13.61 6.53 22.14
C ASP A 61 -13.19 5.95 23.51
N ASP A 62 -13.19 4.63 23.63
CA ASP A 62 -12.84 3.91 24.86
C ASP A 62 -11.32 3.73 25.09
N LEU A 63 -10.49 4.25 24.19
CA LEU A 63 -9.04 4.09 24.30
C LEU A 63 -8.41 5.05 25.31
N SER A 64 -7.50 4.53 26.12
CA SER A 64 -6.67 5.33 27.01
C SER A 64 -5.75 6.27 26.23
N PRO A 65 -5.24 7.35 26.86
CA PRO A 65 -4.26 8.23 26.23
C PRO A 65 -2.98 7.51 25.76
N ASN A 66 -2.60 6.42 26.43
CA ASN A 66 -1.43 5.62 26.04
C ASN A 66 -1.70 4.82 24.76
N GLU A 67 -2.88 4.22 24.64
CA GLU A 67 -3.29 3.50 23.43
C GLU A 67 -3.44 4.46 22.24
N LYS A 68 -4.02 5.65 22.45
CA LYS A 68 -4.10 6.69 21.40
C LYS A 68 -2.71 7.12 20.93
N ARG A 69 -1.75 7.30 21.85
CA ARG A 69 -0.35 7.59 21.51
C ARG A 69 0.31 6.46 20.73
N TRP A 70 0.04 5.21 21.11
CA TRP A 70 0.56 4.03 20.41
C TRP A 70 0.04 3.93 18.97
N ILE A 71 -1.27 4.12 18.77
CA ILE A 71 -1.91 4.12 17.44
C ILE A 71 -1.30 5.17 16.52
N CYS A 72 -1.05 6.38 17.03
CA CYS A 72 -0.44 7.48 16.27
C CYS A 72 1.04 7.28 15.92
N SER A 73 1.66 6.17 16.34
CA SER A 73 3.09 5.94 16.14
C SER A 73 3.44 5.58 14.69
N ASN A 74 4.66 5.92 14.27
CA ASN A 74 5.18 5.48 12.97
C ASN A 74 5.30 3.95 12.86
N ARG A 75 5.46 3.27 14.00
CA ARG A 75 5.49 1.80 14.05
C ARG A 75 4.15 1.24 13.61
N THR A 76 3.06 1.73 14.19
CA THR A 76 1.70 1.31 13.84
C THR A 76 1.38 1.68 12.39
N ALA A 77 1.76 2.87 11.91
CA ALA A 77 1.58 3.24 10.50
C ALA A 77 2.32 2.25 9.55
N GLY A 78 3.53 1.85 9.90
CA GLY A 78 4.30 0.85 9.16
C GLY A 78 3.62 -0.53 9.14
N ALA A 79 3.09 -0.96 10.28
CA ALA A 79 2.37 -2.23 10.42
C ALA A 79 1.05 -2.22 9.62
N VAL A 80 0.25 -1.17 9.74
CA VAL A 80 -0.99 -0.95 8.97
C VAL A 80 -0.74 -1.03 7.46
N ARG A 81 0.30 -0.35 6.97
CA ARG A 81 0.69 -0.41 5.56
C ARG A 81 1.10 -1.82 5.14
N ALA A 82 1.87 -2.53 5.97
CA ALA A 82 2.35 -3.87 5.67
C ALA A 82 1.20 -4.90 5.63
N LEU A 83 0.23 -4.79 6.54
CA LEU A 83 -0.96 -5.61 6.55
C LEU A 83 -1.84 -5.31 5.33
N ALA A 84 -2.08 -4.04 5.02
CA ALA A 84 -2.88 -3.62 3.87
C ALA A 84 -2.29 -4.06 2.52
N ALA A 85 -0.96 -4.21 2.42
CA ALA A 85 -0.29 -4.75 1.24
C ALA A 85 -0.72 -6.19 0.88
N SER A 86 -1.29 -6.92 1.85
CA SER A 86 -1.82 -8.28 1.65
C SER A 86 -3.29 -8.31 1.24
N ASP A 87 -4.00 -7.16 1.27
CA ASP A 87 -5.41 -7.08 0.89
C ASP A 87 -5.59 -7.28 -0.61
N ARG A 88 -6.52 -8.16 -1.02
CA ARG A 88 -6.81 -8.50 -2.43
C ARG A 88 -7.25 -7.31 -3.28
N ARG A 89 -7.79 -6.24 -2.68
CA ARG A 89 -8.20 -5.02 -3.39
C ARG A 89 -7.02 -4.19 -3.89
N ILE A 90 -5.84 -4.39 -3.31
CA ILE A 90 -4.63 -3.60 -3.54
C ILE A 90 -3.49 -4.47 -4.05
N SER A 91 -3.41 -5.71 -3.60
CA SER A 91 -2.42 -6.67 -4.08
C SER A 91 -2.57 -6.84 -5.59
N ALA A 92 -1.44 -6.79 -6.29
CA ALA A 92 -1.36 -6.92 -7.74
C ALA A 92 -0.11 -7.70 -8.14
N THR A 93 -0.17 -8.34 -9.29
CA THR A 93 1.00 -8.86 -9.99
C THR A 93 1.59 -7.79 -10.92
N PRO A 94 2.83 -7.97 -11.43
CA PRO A 94 3.34 -7.11 -12.49
C PRO A 94 2.41 -7.08 -13.71
N GLU A 95 1.81 -8.22 -14.09
CA GLU A 95 0.89 -8.32 -15.22
C GLU A 95 -0.37 -7.49 -15.05
N ASP A 96 -0.93 -7.45 -13.83
CA ASP A 96 -2.12 -6.63 -13.51
C ASP A 96 -1.86 -5.13 -13.78
N LEU A 97 -0.59 -4.71 -13.74
CA LEU A 97 -0.16 -3.34 -14.00
C LEU A 97 0.40 -3.14 -15.42
N GLY A 98 0.39 -4.17 -16.27
CA GLY A 98 0.96 -4.12 -17.63
C GLY A 98 2.48 -4.23 -17.68
N PHE A 99 3.13 -4.68 -16.60
CA PHE A 99 4.56 -5.00 -16.59
C PHE A 99 4.77 -6.48 -16.90
N ALA A 100 5.77 -6.80 -17.73
CA ALA A 100 6.18 -8.19 -17.92
C ALA A 100 6.80 -8.75 -16.61
N THR A 101 6.37 -9.92 -16.10
CA THR A 101 7.13 -10.50 -14.98
C THR A 101 8.50 -10.98 -15.43
N PRO A 102 9.54 -10.72 -14.63
CA PRO A 102 10.87 -11.22 -14.88
C PRO A 102 10.85 -12.73 -14.63
N PRO A 103 11.69 -13.49 -15.35
CA PRO A 103 11.91 -14.89 -15.05
C PRO A 103 12.24 -15.07 -13.57
N ARG A 104 11.69 -16.11 -12.93
CA ARG A 104 12.02 -16.48 -11.55
C ARG A 104 13.54 -16.50 -11.37
N GLY A 105 14.05 -15.67 -10.46
CA GLY A 105 15.47 -15.67 -10.08
C GLY A 105 16.21 -14.35 -10.30
N MET A 106 15.67 -13.39 -11.07
CA MET A 106 16.28 -12.06 -11.20
C MET A 106 15.92 -11.17 -10.00
N ARG A 107 16.80 -11.14 -8.99
CA ARG A 107 16.79 -10.15 -7.92
C ARG A 107 17.73 -8.99 -8.29
N GLY A 108 17.19 -7.79 -8.48
CA GLY A 108 17.96 -6.55 -8.37
C GLY A 108 18.21 -5.72 -9.64
N THR A 109 17.56 -5.98 -10.78
CA THR A 109 17.88 -5.25 -12.03
C THR A 109 16.80 -4.22 -12.39
N LYS A 110 17.25 -3.04 -12.86
CA LYS A 110 16.44 -1.91 -13.31
C LYS A 110 15.32 -2.37 -14.26
N TRP A 111 14.08 -2.15 -13.85
CA TRP A 111 12.89 -2.33 -14.67
C TRP A 111 12.93 -1.32 -15.81
N ARG A 112 13.23 -1.79 -17.03
CA ARG A 112 12.99 -1.01 -18.25
C ARG A 112 11.62 -1.44 -18.79
N ARG A 113 10.75 -0.46 -19.08
CA ARG A 113 9.46 -0.64 -19.74
C ARG A 113 9.62 -1.60 -20.93
N GLN A 114 9.14 -2.83 -20.80
CA GLN A 114 8.77 -3.65 -21.93
C GLN A 114 7.25 -3.63 -21.95
N ARG A 115 6.68 -2.74 -22.78
CA ARG A 115 5.26 -2.84 -23.14
C ARG A 115 5.06 -4.22 -23.73
N ILE A 116 4.11 -4.99 -23.20
CA ILE A 116 3.64 -6.21 -23.82
C ILE A 116 3.19 -5.81 -25.23
N ALA A 117 3.87 -6.30 -26.25
CA ALA A 117 3.49 -6.02 -27.63
C ALA A 117 2.12 -6.66 -27.86
N GLU A 118 1.13 -5.84 -28.26
CA GLU A 118 -0.18 -6.32 -28.66
C GLU A 118 -0.03 -7.30 -29.84
N PRO A 119 -0.68 -8.47 -29.82
CA PRO A 119 -0.73 -9.34 -30.98
C PRO A 119 -1.54 -8.63 -32.09
N LYS A 120 -0.99 -8.63 -33.31
CA LYS A 120 -1.60 -8.09 -34.53
C LYS A 120 -2.88 -8.83 -34.92
#